data_AF-A0A8T9MZF5-F1
#
_entry.id   AF-A0A8T9MZF5-F1
#
_cell.length_a   1.000
_cell.length_b   1.000
_cell.length_c   1.000
_cell.angle_alpha   90.00
_cell.angle_beta   90.00
_cell.angle_gamma   90.00
#
_symmetry.space_group_name_H-M   'P 1'
#
loop_
_entity.id
_entity.type
_entity.pdbx_description
1 polymer ?
#
loop_
_entity_poly.entity_id
_entity_poly.type
_entity_poly.pdbx_seq_one_letter_code
_entity_poly.pdbx_strand_id
1 'polypeptide(L)' 'MREHSDAYREHVAGRDLDEADLHALMAHYPELANRPFVASEKGVLLCRPPERVYELV' A
#
# COMPACT_ATOMS: atom_id res chain seq x y z
N MET A 1 -1.35 -1.75 5.14
CA MET A 1 -0.65 -0.46 4.95
C MET A 1 0.78 -0.57 5.45
N ARG A 2 1.61 0.46 5.25
CA ARG A 2 2.99 0.49 5.75
C ARG A 2 3.02 0.95 7.22
N GLU A 3 2.75 0.01 8.12
CA GLU A 3 2.48 0.25 9.56
C GLU A 3 3.60 0.96 10.34
N HIS A 4 4.83 0.90 9.85
CA HIS A 4 5.99 1.50 10.53
C HIS A 4 6.24 2.96 10.12
N SER A 5 5.50 3.52 9.15
CA SER A 5 5.68 4.91 8.73
C SER A 5 5.18 5.90 9.78
N ASP A 6 5.71 7.12 9.74
CA ASP A 6 5.25 8.21 10.60
C ASP A 6 3.78 8.53 10.30
N ALA A 7 3.40 8.61 9.02
CA ALA A 7 2.01 8.86 8.62
C ALA A 7 1.04 7.80 9.14
N TYR A 8 1.46 6.52 9.25
CA TYR A 8 0.57 5.48 9.78
C TYR A 8 0.28 5.71 11.26
N ARG A 9 1.31 6.03 12.04
CA ARG A 9 1.18 6.33 13.46
C ARG A 9 0.33 7.58 13.71
N GLU A 10 0.44 8.59 12.86
CA GLU A 10 -0.30 9.85 13.02
C GLU A 10 -1.76 9.77 12.53
N HIS A 11 -2.00 9.13 11.38
CA HIS A 11 -3.28 9.23 10.67
C HIS A 11 -4.11 7.95 10.68
N VAL A 12 -3.54 6.79 11.04
CA VAL A 12 -4.23 5.49 10.92
C VAL A 12 -4.31 4.74 12.25
N ALA A 13 -3.22 4.68 13.02
CA ALA A 13 -3.15 3.88 14.24
C ALA A 13 -4.24 4.26 15.27
N GLY A 14 -5.04 3.27 15.69
CA GLY A 14 -6.08 3.44 16.72
C GLY A 14 -7.35 4.17 16.25
N ARG A 15 -7.49 4.47 14.95
CA ARG A 15 -8.69 5.06 14.37
C ARG A 15 -9.58 3.97 13.77
N ASP A 16 -10.90 4.15 13.87
CA ASP A 16 -11.88 3.35 13.16
C ASP A 16 -12.15 4.05 11.82
N LEU A 17 -11.55 3.54 10.74
CA LEU A 17 -11.57 4.13 9.41
C LEU A 17 -12.17 3.12 8.45
N ASP A 18 -13.05 3.57 7.57
CA ASP A 18 -13.58 2.73 6.51
C ASP A 18 -12.60 2.62 5.32
N GLU A 19 -12.94 1.80 4.34
CA GLU A 19 -12.10 1.60 3.15
C GLU A 19 -11.89 2.89 2.35
N ALA A 20 -12.91 3.76 2.27
CA ALA A 20 -12.84 5.01 1.53
C ALA A 20 -11.91 6.02 2.21
N ASP A 21 -11.98 6.12 3.53
CA ASP A 21 -11.06 6.92 4.35
C ASP A 21 -9.62 6.44 4.18
N LEU A 22 -9.40 5.13 4.23
CA LEU A 22 -8.08 4.52 4.03
C LEU A 22 -7.52 4.82 2.63
N HIS A 23 -8.36 4.77 1.58
CA HIS A 23 -7.96 5.14 0.23
C HIS A 23 -7.62 6.63 0.10
N ALA A 24 -8.42 7.52 0.70
CA ALA A 24 -8.16 8.95 0.72
C ALA A 24 -6.83 9.26 1.44
N LEU A 25 -6.57 8.59 2.56
CA LEU A 25 -5.31 8.71 3.28
C LEU A 25 -4.13 8.19 2.47
N MET A 26 -4.23 7.06 1.76
CA MET A 26 -3.15 6.58 0.89
C MET A 26 -2.87 7.54 -0.28
N ALA A 27 -3.90 8.18 -0.82
CA ALA A 27 -3.75 9.18 -1.87
C ALA A 27 -3.08 10.46 -1.35
N HIS A 28 -3.42 10.89 -0.14
CA HIS A 28 -2.84 12.09 0.48
C HIS A 28 -1.43 11.85 1.05
N TYR A 29 -1.19 10.66 1.61
CA TYR A 29 0.08 10.24 2.18
C TYR A 29 0.59 8.97 1.45
N PRO A 30 1.24 9.11 0.27
CA PRO A 30 1.68 7.98 -0.53
C PRO A 30 2.63 7.00 0.18
N GLU A 31 3.26 7.44 1.26
CA GLU A 31 4.10 6.57 2.09
C GLU A 31 3.34 5.49 2.86
N LEU A 32 2.03 5.63 3.06
CA LEU A 32 1.14 4.64 3.68
C LEU A 32 0.95 3.40 2.79
N ALA A 33 1.10 3.56 1.48
CA ALA A 33 0.98 2.47 0.53
C ALA A 33 2.18 1.51 0.66
N ASN A 34 1.88 0.20 0.71
CA ASN A 34 2.93 -0.82 0.65
C ASN A 34 3.61 -0.79 -0.72
N ARG A 35 4.90 -1.15 -0.78
CA ARG A 35 5.72 -1.07 -2.01
C ARG A 35 6.68 -2.27 -2.13
N PRO A 36 7.01 -2.74 -3.35
CA PRO A 36 6.62 -2.19 -4.65
C PRO A 36 5.31 -2.79 -5.19
N PHE A 37 4.46 -1.95 -5.78
CA PHE A 37 3.46 -2.42 -6.76
C PHE A 37 4.13 -2.46 -8.13
N VAL A 38 4.05 -3.58 -8.82
CA VAL A 38 4.59 -3.78 -10.17
C VAL A 38 3.43 -3.94 -11.14
N ALA A 39 3.51 -3.27 -12.28
CA ALA A 39 2.52 -3.35 -13.36
C ALA A 39 3.17 -3.93 -14.63
N SER A 40 2.51 -4.87 -15.27
CA SER A 40 2.85 -5.42 -16.59
C SER A 40 1.58 -5.63 -17.43
N GLU A 41 1.72 -6.11 -18.67
CA GLU A 41 0.58 -6.48 -19.51
C GLU A 41 -0.29 -7.60 -18.89
N LYS A 42 0.28 -8.40 -17.97
CA LYS A 42 -0.43 -9.47 -17.26
C LYS A 42 -1.25 -8.98 -16.07
N GLY A 43 -1.04 -7.74 -15.60
CA GLY A 43 -1.78 -7.14 -14.48
C GLY A 43 -0.89 -6.33 -13.53
N VAL A 44 -1.41 -6.08 -12.32
CA VAL A 44 -0.73 -5.31 -11.26
C VAL A 44 -0.69 -6.12 -9.98
N LEU A 45 0.47 -6.18 -9.32
CA LEU A 45 0.67 -6.95 -8.08
C LEU A 45 1.52 -6.20 -7.06
N LEU A 46 1.20 -6.36 -5.77
CA LEU A 46 2.10 -5.99 -4.67
C LEU A 46 3.16 -7.09 -4.51
N CYS A 47 4.39 -6.82 -4.97
CA CYS A 47 5.46 -7.81 -4.95
C CYS A 47 6.16 -7.87 -3.59
N ARG A 48 5.43 -8.36 -2.59
CA ARG A 48 5.94 -8.72 -1.26
C ARG A 48 5.54 -10.17 -0.95
N PRO A 49 6.49 -11.13 -0.93
CA PRO A 49 7.94 -10.95 -1.12
C PRO A 49 8.33 -10.63 -2.58
N PRO A 50 9.57 -10.17 -2.87
CA PRO A 50 9.93 -9.65 -4.20
C PRO A 50 9.82 -10.68 -5.33
N GLU A 51 9.95 -11.98 -5.03
CA GLU A 51 9.85 -13.08 -6.00
C GLU A 51 8.49 -13.16 -6.68
N ARG A 52 7.45 -12.55 -6.08
CA ARG A 52 6.13 -12.40 -6.69
C ARG A 52 6.16 -11.67 -8.03
N VAL A 53 7.22 -10.91 -8.33
CA VAL A 53 7.41 -10.29 -9.65
C VAL A 53 7.43 -11.32 -10.79
N TYR A 54 7.82 -12.57 -10.51
CA TYR A 54 7.84 -13.64 -11.51
C TYR A 54 6.43 -14.05 -11.99
N GLU A 55 5.37 -13.68 -11.25
CA GLU A 55 3.99 -13.87 -11.70
C GLU A 55 3.60 -12.92 -12.85
N LEU A 56 4.37 -11.83 -13.04
CA LEU A 56 4.07 -10.75 -13.98
C LEU A 56 4.94 -10.73 -15.24
N VAL A 57 5.94 -11.63 -15.35
CA VAL A 57 6.87 -11.75 -16.49
C VAL A 57 6.55 -12.97 -17.33
#